data_AF-A0A183GWX0-F1
#
_entry.id   AF-A0A183GWX0-F1
#
_cell.length_a   1.000
_cell.length_b   1.000
_cell.length_c   1.000
_cell.angle_alpha   90.00
_cell.angle_beta   90.00
_cell.angle_gamma   90.00
#
_symmetry.space_group_name_H-M   'P 1'
#
loop_
_entity.id
_entity.type
_entity.pdbx_description
1 polymer ?
#
loop_
_entity_poly.entity_id
_entity_poly.type
_entity_poly.pdbx_seq_one_letter_code
_entity_poly.pdbx_strand_id
1 'polypeptide(L)'
;LVKYVNWLNEIRAGLLALEFYSTEAKKWGQAHCYARYVLTKVCLEAGEGFVTITECVGEDGKPDLKFKLDRTKIDSVGKPAVNAFLAKLQAYKSIGDVEGGTKLFESYGKVTEKEVRWRDICVARRKPRRIFVQANTKIDDNGDVTLISYDATSAGVIQSFVERYEPEAIDDLEKCWEQDSVWYPRAYGAK
;
A
#
# COMPACT_ATOMS: atom_id res chain seq x y z
N LEU A 1 -6.93 14.16 -19.61
CA LEU A 1 -7.62 13.57 -18.43
C LEU A 1 -6.76 12.54 -17.71
N VAL A 2 -6.22 11.53 -18.41
CA VAL A 2 -5.38 10.45 -17.84
C VAL A 2 -4.20 10.98 -17.01
N LYS A 3 -3.41 11.92 -17.55
CA LYS A 3 -2.29 12.54 -16.82
C LYS A 3 -2.71 13.11 -15.46
N TYR A 4 -3.76 13.93 -15.43
CA TYR A 4 -4.24 14.54 -14.19
C TYR A 4 -4.67 13.48 -13.18
N VAL A 5 -5.46 12.49 -13.60
CA VAL A 5 -5.93 11.43 -12.72
C VAL A 5 -4.77 10.59 -12.18
N ASN A 6 -3.77 10.29 -13.00
CA ASN A 6 -2.59 9.55 -12.57
C ASN A 6 -1.82 10.31 -11.45
N TRP A 7 -1.54 11.60 -11.66
CA TRP A 7 -0.90 12.46 -10.66
C TRP A 7 -1.75 12.57 -9.38
N LEU A 8 -3.05 12.80 -9.52
CA LEU A 8 -3.97 12.90 -8.40
C LEU A 8 -4.00 11.59 -7.60
N ASN A 9 -4.12 10.45 -8.29
CA ASN A 9 -4.24 9.15 -7.66
C ASN A 9 -2.97 8.77 -6.89
N GLU A 10 -1.79 8.90 -7.49
CA GLU A 10 -0.53 8.52 -6.84
C GLU A 10 -0.21 9.42 -5.64
N ILE A 11 -0.36 10.73 -5.77
CA ILE A 11 -0.04 11.67 -4.67
C ILE A 11 -1.09 11.56 -3.56
N ARG A 12 -2.37 11.36 -3.88
CA ARG A 12 -3.40 11.10 -2.87
C ARG A 12 -3.18 9.74 -2.18
N ALA A 13 -2.72 8.73 -2.91
CA ALA A 13 -2.41 7.43 -2.32
C ALA A 13 -1.27 7.53 -1.29
N GLY A 14 -0.35 8.49 -1.43
CA GLY A 14 0.66 8.78 -0.40
C GLY A 14 0.10 9.41 0.87
N LEU A 15 -0.99 10.18 0.80
CA LEU A 15 -1.71 10.62 2.00
C LEU A 15 -2.37 9.43 2.70
N LEU A 16 -3.10 8.60 1.95
CA LEU A 16 -3.77 7.41 2.49
C LEU A 16 -2.77 6.37 3.04
N ALA A 17 -1.56 6.34 2.49
CA ALA A 17 -0.49 5.45 2.93
C ALA A 17 -0.14 5.60 4.41
N LEU A 18 -0.45 6.74 5.04
CA LEU A 18 -0.26 6.94 6.48
C LEU A 18 -0.90 5.83 7.34
N GLU A 19 -1.94 5.15 6.86
CA GLU A 19 -2.54 4.00 7.56
C GLU A 19 -1.55 2.83 7.78
N PHE A 20 -0.48 2.75 6.97
CA PHE A 20 0.58 1.74 7.06
C PHE A 20 1.78 2.19 7.90
N TYR A 21 1.76 3.41 8.45
CA TYR A 21 2.79 3.85 9.39
C TYR A 21 2.43 3.42 10.81
N SER A 22 3.35 2.75 11.50
CA SER A 22 3.25 2.47 12.94
C SER A 22 3.83 3.64 13.73
N THR A 23 3.00 4.32 14.50
CA THR A 23 3.43 5.43 15.37
C THR A 23 4.26 4.94 16.56
N GLU A 24 3.95 3.75 17.07
CA GLU A 24 4.69 3.10 18.17
C GLU A 24 6.10 2.68 17.72
N ALA A 25 6.19 1.91 16.63
CA ALA A 25 7.47 1.42 16.14
C ALA A 25 8.25 2.45 15.32
N LYS A 26 7.61 3.58 14.96
CA LYS A 26 8.12 4.60 14.02
C LYS A 26 8.60 4.01 12.70
N LYS A 27 7.82 3.07 12.17
CA LYS A 27 8.17 2.27 10.98
C LYS A 27 7.03 2.19 9.99
N TRP A 28 7.39 2.18 8.72
CA TRP A 28 6.47 1.91 7.61
C TRP A 28 6.30 0.41 7.41
N GLY A 29 5.05 -0.07 7.43
CA GLY A 29 4.73 -1.49 7.28
C GLY A 29 4.57 -1.97 5.83
N GLN A 30 4.61 -1.08 4.84
CA GLN A 30 4.46 -1.44 3.42
C GLN A 30 5.30 -0.51 2.53
N ALA A 31 6.23 -1.08 1.75
CA ALA A 31 7.24 -0.34 1.00
C ALA A 31 6.67 0.59 -0.09
N HIS A 32 5.63 0.17 -0.81
CA HIS A 32 4.97 0.97 -1.84
C HIS A 32 4.21 2.16 -1.24
N CYS A 33 3.59 1.98 -0.08
CA CYS A 33 2.88 3.02 0.66
C CYS A 33 3.90 4.04 1.17
N TYR A 34 5.04 3.57 1.68
CA TYR A 34 6.15 4.43 2.06
C TYR A 34 6.66 5.27 0.88
N ALA A 35 6.92 4.64 -0.28
CA ALA A 35 7.35 5.33 -1.48
C ALA A 35 6.33 6.37 -1.98
N ARG A 36 5.03 6.05 -1.93
CA ARG A 36 3.97 7.00 -2.28
C ARG A 36 3.94 8.19 -1.33
N TYR A 37 4.07 7.96 -0.02
CA TYR A 37 4.15 9.05 0.96
C TYR A 37 5.35 9.96 0.69
N VAL A 38 6.53 9.38 0.43
CA VAL A 38 7.73 10.14 0.04
C VAL A 38 7.48 10.99 -1.21
N LEU A 39 6.86 10.43 -2.25
CA LEU A 39 6.51 11.19 -3.46
C LEU A 39 5.51 12.32 -3.15
N THR A 40 4.54 12.10 -2.27
CA THR A 40 3.63 13.16 -1.81
C THR A 40 4.37 14.27 -1.09
N LYS A 41 5.37 13.94 -0.27
CA LYS A 41 6.21 14.91 0.43
C LYS A 41 7.08 15.72 -0.53
N VAL A 42 7.63 15.11 -1.58
CA VAL A 42 8.31 15.84 -2.68
C VAL A 42 7.37 16.83 -3.34
N CYS A 43 6.13 16.43 -3.65
CA CYS A 43 5.16 17.31 -4.30
C CYS A 43 4.66 18.45 -3.39
N LEU A 44 4.59 18.20 -2.08
CA LEU A 44 4.27 19.23 -1.08
C LEU A 44 5.43 20.23 -0.90
N GLU A 45 6.68 19.74 -0.88
CA GLU A 45 7.89 20.56 -0.78
C GLU A 45 8.06 21.46 -2.01
N ALA A 46 7.66 21.00 -3.20
CA ALA A 46 7.68 21.79 -4.43
C ALA A 46 6.88 23.11 -4.30
N GLY A 47 5.92 23.17 -3.38
CA GLY A 47 5.25 24.42 -3.03
C GLY A 47 4.33 24.95 -4.13
N GLU A 48 4.27 26.28 -4.23
CA GLU A 48 3.45 27.03 -5.20
C GLU A 48 1.96 26.65 -5.21
N GLY A 49 1.44 26.02 -4.16
CA GLY A 49 0.06 25.53 -4.12
C GLY A 49 -0.22 24.41 -5.14
N PHE A 50 0.81 23.71 -5.62
CA PHE A 50 0.65 22.57 -6.53
C PHE A 50 -0.15 21.44 -5.87
N VAL A 51 0.22 21.07 -4.64
CA VAL A 51 -0.51 20.12 -3.81
C VAL A 51 -0.80 20.77 -2.45
N THR A 52 -2.04 20.67 -1.98
CA THR A 52 -2.41 21.13 -0.65
C THR A 52 -3.30 20.11 0.05
N ILE A 53 -3.08 19.93 1.35
CA ILE A 53 -3.88 19.07 2.21
C ILE A 53 -4.34 19.91 3.39
N THR A 54 -5.65 20.03 3.58
CA THR A 54 -6.25 20.83 4.65
C THR A 54 -7.25 19.98 5.42
N GLU A 55 -7.23 20.08 6.74
CA GLU A 55 -8.29 19.49 7.58
C GLU A 55 -9.62 20.18 7.30
N CYS A 56 -10.69 19.38 7.28
CA CYS A 56 -12.06 19.83 7.12
C CYS A 56 -13.00 18.95 7.94
N VAL A 57 -14.29 19.25 7.90
CA VAL A 57 -15.34 18.42 8.50
C VAL A 57 -16.09 17.74 7.36
N GLY A 58 -16.23 16.42 7.45
CA GLY A 58 -16.99 15.63 6.48
C GLY A 58 -18.50 15.88 6.61
N GLU A 59 -19.27 15.42 5.64
CA GLU A 59 -20.74 15.55 5.64
C GLU A 59 -21.40 14.88 6.85
N ASP A 60 -20.72 13.91 7.46
CA ASP A 60 -21.14 13.22 8.69
C ASP A 60 -20.75 13.95 9.99
N GLY A 61 -20.23 15.18 9.89
CA GLY A 61 -19.80 15.99 11.04
C GLY A 61 -18.48 15.57 11.67
N LYS A 62 -17.79 14.55 11.12
CA LYS A 62 -16.52 14.03 11.67
C LYS A 62 -15.30 14.67 10.99
N PRO A 63 -14.10 14.64 11.62
CA PRO A 63 -12.87 15.11 10.98
C PRO A 63 -12.60 14.45 9.61
N ASP A 64 -12.13 15.23 8.65
CA ASP A 64 -11.78 14.76 7.30
C ASP A 64 -10.61 15.58 6.71
N LEU A 65 -10.10 15.16 5.55
CA LEU A 65 -9.01 15.80 4.84
C LEU A 65 -9.39 16.13 3.40
N LYS A 66 -9.26 17.41 3.05
CA LYS A 66 -9.38 17.88 1.67
C LYS A 66 -8.02 17.86 0.99
N PHE A 67 -7.86 16.94 0.04
CA PHE A 67 -6.70 16.87 -0.84
C PHE A 67 -6.98 17.65 -2.14
N LYS A 68 -6.09 18.58 -2.51
CA LYS A 68 -6.18 19.34 -3.77
C LYS A 68 -4.87 19.22 -4.54
N LEU A 69 -5.00 18.97 -5.85
CA LEU A 69 -3.92 19.05 -6.82
C LEU A 69 -4.29 20.04 -7.92
N ASP A 70 -3.45 21.03 -8.16
CA ASP A 70 -3.64 22.01 -9.23
C ASP A 70 -3.16 21.44 -10.57
N ARG A 71 -4.12 21.19 -11.47
CA ARG A 71 -3.85 20.63 -12.80
C ARG A 71 -2.90 21.50 -13.62
N THR A 72 -2.98 22.82 -13.47
CA THR A 72 -2.21 23.78 -14.28
C THR A 72 -0.72 23.77 -13.91
N LYS A 73 -0.37 23.27 -12.72
CA LYS A 73 0.99 23.26 -12.18
C LYS A 73 1.72 21.93 -12.29
N ILE A 74 1.09 20.92 -12.91
CA ILE A 74 1.74 19.61 -13.11
C ILE A 74 3.04 19.76 -13.90
N ASP A 75 3.02 20.51 -15.00
CA ASP A 75 4.19 20.64 -15.87
C ASP A 75 5.21 21.65 -15.39
N SER A 76 4.76 22.75 -14.78
CA SER A 76 5.64 23.83 -14.33
C SER A 76 6.25 23.60 -12.95
N VAL A 77 5.56 22.88 -12.05
CA VAL A 77 5.99 22.69 -10.65
C VAL A 77 6.24 21.22 -10.35
N GLY A 78 5.22 20.37 -10.58
CA GLY A 78 5.28 18.95 -10.21
C GLY A 78 6.36 18.18 -10.97
N LYS A 79 6.40 18.29 -12.30
CA LYS A 79 7.34 17.58 -13.16
C LYS A 79 8.80 17.95 -12.87
N PRO A 80 9.20 19.23 -12.75
CA PRO A 80 10.55 19.59 -12.34
C PRO A 80 10.95 19.03 -10.97
N ALA A 81 10.06 19.11 -9.97
CA ALA A 81 10.32 18.58 -8.63
C ALA A 81 10.56 17.07 -8.63
N VAL A 82 9.69 16.31 -9.32
CA VAL A 82 9.83 14.86 -9.45
C VAL A 82 11.09 14.51 -10.25
N ASN A 83 11.41 15.24 -11.31
CA ASN A 83 12.64 15.02 -12.08
C ASN A 83 13.90 15.20 -11.22
N ALA A 84 13.96 16.26 -10.42
CA ALA A 84 15.09 16.51 -9.52
C ALA A 84 15.21 15.41 -8.45
N PHE A 85 14.09 14.94 -7.90
CA PHE A 85 14.07 13.84 -6.95
C PHE A 85 14.55 12.52 -7.58
N LEU A 86 14.06 12.17 -8.78
CA LEU A 86 14.47 10.97 -9.50
C LEU A 86 15.95 10.98 -9.86
N ALA A 87 16.50 12.13 -10.27
CA ALA A 87 17.93 12.26 -10.56
C ALA A 87 18.80 11.94 -9.32
N LYS A 88 18.41 12.44 -8.14
CA LYS A 88 19.10 12.13 -6.88
C LYS A 88 18.97 10.64 -6.53
N LEU A 89 17.76 10.08 -6.60
CA LEU A 89 17.53 8.66 -6.35
C LEU A 89 18.41 7.77 -7.23
N GLN A 90 18.45 8.06 -8.53
CA GLN A 90 19.21 7.28 -9.48
C GLN A 90 20.72 7.42 -9.23
N ALA A 91 21.21 8.63 -8.94
CA ALA A 91 22.62 8.85 -8.62
C ALA A 91 23.05 8.02 -7.40
N TYR A 92 22.36 8.14 -6.27
CA TYR A 92 22.68 7.38 -5.05
C TYR A 92 22.61 5.87 -5.27
N LYS A 93 21.58 5.39 -5.98
CA LYS A 93 21.44 3.97 -6.32
C LYS A 93 22.59 3.47 -7.20
N SER A 94 22.95 4.21 -8.25
CA SER A 94 23.95 3.79 -9.23
C SER A 94 25.35 3.66 -8.64
N ILE A 95 25.70 4.49 -7.65
CA ILE A 95 27.02 4.44 -6.99
C ILE A 95 27.01 3.62 -5.70
N GLY A 96 25.87 3.04 -5.31
CA GLY A 96 25.74 2.29 -4.06
C GLY A 96 25.93 3.13 -2.79
N ASP A 97 25.66 4.44 -2.84
CA ASP A 97 25.78 5.33 -1.67
C ASP A 97 24.58 5.16 -0.74
N VAL A 98 24.73 4.20 0.17
CA VAL A 98 23.71 3.84 1.18
C VAL A 98 23.46 4.99 2.15
N GLU A 99 24.49 5.70 2.60
CA GLU A 99 24.35 6.78 3.58
C GLU A 99 23.57 7.96 2.98
N GLY A 100 23.98 8.43 1.79
CA GLY A 100 23.32 9.51 1.08
C GLY A 100 21.90 9.15 0.66
N GLY A 101 21.70 7.94 0.14
CA GLY A 101 20.39 7.44 -0.26
C GLY A 101 19.41 7.32 0.91
N THR A 102 19.88 6.78 2.05
CA THR A 102 19.07 6.64 3.27
C THR A 102 18.68 8.03 3.80
N LYS A 103 19.64 8.94 3.93
CA LYS A 103 19.40 10.30 4.41
C LYS A 103 18.39 11.05 3.54
N LEU A 104 18.50 10.94 2.21
CA LEU A 104 17.53 11.53 1.29
C LEU A 104 16.14 10.94 1.52
N PHE A 105 16.00 9.62 1.45
CA PHE A 105 14.69 8.97 1.45
C PHE A 105 13.96 9.12 2.80
N GLU A 106 14.68 8.95 3.91
CA GLU A 106 14.12 9.10 5.26
C GLU A 106 13.77 10.55 5.60
N SER A 107 14.46 11.54 5.02
CA SER A 107 14.11 12.95 5.24
C SER A 107 12.71 13.28 4.73
N TYR A 108 12.33 12.79 3.55
CA TYR A 108 10.95 12.87 3.04
C TYR A 108 10.03 11.92 3.78
N GLY A 109 10.55 10.77 4.19
CA GLY A 109 9.81 9.70 4.86
C GLY A 109 9.36 10.00 6.29
N LYS A 110 9.89 11.07 6.88
CA LYS A 110 9.57 11.50 8.25
C LYS A 110 8.09 11.87 8.38
N VAL A 111 7.47 11.35 9.44
CA VAL A 111 6.09 11.64 9.83
C VAL A 111 6.11 12.53 11.07
N THR A 112 5.55 13.74 10.96
CA THR A 112 5.43 14.72 12.05
C THR A 112 4.12 14.53 12.81
N GLU A 113 3.93 15.25 13.92
CA GLU A 113 2.68 15.24 14.69
C GLU A 113 1.45 15.60 13.85
N LYS A 114 1.61 16.54 12.91
CA LYS A 114 0.55 16.90 11.96
C LYS A 114 0.17 15.72 11.07
N GLU A 115 1.15 14.96 10.56
CA GLU A 115 0.87 13.79 9.75
C GLU A 115 0.38 12.59 10.59
N VAL A 116 0.74 12.50 11.87
CA VAL A 116 0.10 11.57 12.82
C VAL A 116 -1.38 11.90 13.00
N ARG A 117 -1.74 13.18 13.15
CA ARG A 117 -3.15 13.60 13.16
C ARG A 117 -3.87 13.22 11.88
N TRP A 118 -3.24 13.43 10.73
CA TRP A 118 -3.81 13.04 9.43
C TRP A 118 -3.97 11.53 9.28
N ARG A 119 -3.03 10.76 9.82
CA ARG A 119 -3.12 9.30 9.88
C ARG A 119 -4.37 8.87 10.60
N ASP A 120 -4.65 9.42 11.78
CA ASP A 120 -5.82 9.02 12.57
C ASP A 120 -7.13 9.29 11.83
N ILE A 121 -7.19 10.43 11.11
CA ILE A 121 -8.31 10.75 10.21
C ILE A 121 -8.39 9.72 9.07
N CYS A 122 -7.28 9.40 8.40
CA CYS A 122 -7.25 8.41 7.30
C CYS A 122 -7.72 7.03 7.77
N VAL A 123 -7.28 6.58 8.95
CA VAL A 123 -7.68 5.30 9.56
C VAL A 123 -9.17 5.31 9.89
N ALA A 124 -9.69 6.40 10.47
CA ALA A 124 -11.12 6.54 10.77
C ALA A 124 -11.99 6.57 9.50
N ARG A 125 -11.45 7.05 8.38
CA ARG A 125 -12.11 7.12 7.06
C ARG A 125 -11.87 5.89 6.20
N ARG A 126 -11.10 4.89 6.66
CA ARG A 126 -10.70 3.74 5.83
C ARG A 126 -11.90 2.90 5.42
N LYS A 127 -11.83 2.35 4.21
CA LYS A 127 -12.76 1.31 3.75
C LYS A 127 -12.08 -0.05 3.84
N PRO A 128 -12.78 -1.12 4.24
CA PRO A 128 -12.23 -2.47 4.19
C PRO A 128 -11.70 -2.79 2.79
N ARG A 129 -10.55 -3.47 2.72
CA ARG A 129 -10.01 -3.96 1.45
C ARG A 129 -10.95 -5.01 0.88
N ARG A 130 -11.14 -4.95 -0.45
CA ARG A 130 -11.92 -5.97 -1.17
C ARG A 130 -11.13 -7.28 -1.16
N ILE A 131 -11.86 -8.38 -0.99
CA ILE A 131 -11.36 -9.73 -1.23
C ILE A 131 -11.77 -10.08 -2.66
N PHE A 132 -10.84 -10.68 -3.41
CA PHE A 132 -11.10 -11.14 -4.77
C PHE A 132 -11.33 -12.64 -4.75
N VAL A 133 -12.42 -13.07 -5.38
CA VAL A 133 -12.70 -14.47 -5.65
C VAL A 133 -11.90 -14.87 -6.88
N GLN A 134 -11.13 -15.95 -6.78
CA GLN A 134 -10.34 -16.46 -7.89
C GLN A 134 -11.02 -17.69 -8.48
N ALA A 135 -10.96 -17.81 -9.80
CA ALA A 135 -11.40 -19.00 -10.50
C ALA A 135 -10.42 -20.17 -10.27
N ASN A 136 -10.93 -21.38 -10.49
CA ASN A 136 -10.14 -22.60 -10.58
C ASN A 136 -10.14 -23.12 -12.02
N THR A 137 -9.24 -24.05 -12.33
CA THR A 137 -9.19 -24.75 -13.62
C THR A 137 -9.22 -26.25 -13.38
N LYS A 138 -10.01 -26.99 -14.17
CA LYS A 138 -10.07 -28.45 -14.10
C LYS A 138 -9.90 -29.07 -15.48
N ILE A 139 -9.10 -30.13 -15.56
CA ILE A 139 -8.97 -30.95 -16.76
C ILE A 139 -10.12 -31.96 -16.75
N ASP A 140 -10.88 -32.05 -17.84
CA ASP A 140 -11.96 -33.03 -17.99
C ASP A 140 -11.44 -34.37 -18.54
N ASP A 141 -12.34 -35.35 -18.68
CA ASP A 141 -12.00 -36.70 -19.15
C ASP A 141 -11.49 -36.73 -20.61
N ASN A 142 -11.76 -35.68 -21.40
CA ASN A 142 -11.26 -35.53 -22.76
C ASN A 142 -9.89 -34.84 -22.80
N GLY A 143 -9.38 -34.37 -21.66
CA GLY A 143 -8.14 -33.62 -21.55
C GLY A 143 -8.32 -32.10 -21.77
N ASP A 144 -9.54 -31.60 -21.88
CA ASP A 144 -9.81 -30.18 -22.07
C ASP A 144 -9.82 -29.43 -20.73
N VAL A 145 -9.33 -28.19 -20.73
CA VAL A 145 -9.29 -27.33 -19.52
C VAL A 145 -10.55 -26.49 -19.42
N THR A 146 -11.27 -26.64 -18.32
CA THR A 146 -12.46 -25.86 -17.99
C THR A 146 -12.17 -24.82 -16.91
N LEU A 147 -12.75 -23.62 -17.05
CA LEU A 147 -12.68 -22.55 -16.07
C LEU A 147 -13.87 -22.63 -15.11
N ILE A 148 -13.60 -22.81 -13.82
CA ILE A 148 -14.62 -22.84 -12.78
C ILE A 148 -14.65 -21.47 -12.09
N SER A 149 -15.76 -20.75 -12.27
CA SER A 149 -15.98 -19.43 -11.67
C SER A 149 -16.90 -19.52 -10.47
N TYR A 150 -16.71 -18.60 -9.52
CA TYR A 150 -17.45 -18.55 -8.26
C TYR A 150 -18.04 -17.15 -8.05
N ASP A 151 -19.15 -17.08 -7.33
CA ASP A 151 -19.80 -15.80 -7.02
C ASP A 151 -18.90 -14.88 -6.18
N ALA A 152 -19.01 -13.57 -6.39
CA ALA A 152 -18.27 -12.54 -5.66
C ALA A 152 -18.80 -12.33 -4.21
N THR A 153 -18.89 -13.41 -3.44
CA THR A 153 -19.40 -13.47 -2.07
C THR A 153 -18.39 -14.18 -1.16
N SER A 154 -18.55 -14.05 0.16
CA SER A 154 -17.71 -14.79 1.11
C SER A 154 -17.84 -16.31 0.94
N ALA A 155 -19.04 -16.81 0.63
CA ALA A 155 -19.25 -18.22 0.34
C ALA A 155 -18.53 -18.66 -0.94
N GLY A 156 -18.54 -17.82 -1.99
CA GLY A 156 -17.79 -18.06 -3.21
C GLY A 156 -16.27 -18.07 -3.00
N VAL A 157 -15.73 -17.19 -2.13
CA VAL A 157 -14.32 -17.28 -1.70
C VAL A 157 -14.05 -18.65 -1.07
N ILE A 158 -14.85 -19.06 -0.08
CA ILE A 158 -14.64 -20.33 0.63
C ILE A 158 -14.69 -21.51 -0.34
N GLN A 159 -15.72 -21.58 -1.17
CA GLN A 159 -15.88 -22.67 -2.14
C GLN A 159 -14.72 -22.74 -3.13
N SER A 160 -14.22 -21.58 -3.60
CA SER A 160 -13.08 -21.52 -4.51
C SER A 160 -11.78 -22.07 -3.92
N PHE A 161 -11.64 -22.12 -2.59
CA PHE A 161 -10.49 -22.71 -1.92
C PHE A 161 -10.71 -24.19 -1.59
N VAL A 162 -11.93 -24.57 -1.18
CA VAL A 162 -12.30 -25.98 -0.93
C VAL A 162 -12.09 -26.83 -2.19
N GLU A 163 -12.45 -26.31 -3.35
CA GLU A 163 -12.29 -27.02 -4.64
C GLU A 163 -10.90 -26.86 -5.28
N ARG A 164 -9.97 -26.13 -4.64
CA ARG A 164 -8.65 -25.82 -5.23
C ARG A 164 -7.57 -26.81 -4.84
N TYR A 165 -7.66 -27.37 -3.63
CA TYR A 165 -6.60 -28.16 -3.04
C TYR A 165 -7.11 -29.56 -2.74
N GLU A 166 -6.34 -30.56 -3.17
CA GLU A 166 -6.55 -31.95 -2.77
C GLU A 166 -6.17 -32.16 -1.30
N PRO A 167 -6.76 -33.12 -0.59
CA PRO A 167 -6.46 -33.39 0.82
C PRO A 167 -4.97 -33.57 1.11
N GLU A 168 -4.21 -34.18 0.21
CA GLU A 168 -2.78 -34.43 0.40
C GLU A 168 -1.97 -33.12 0.50
N ALA A 169 -2.41 -32.06 -0.19
CA ALA A 169 -1.76 -30.74 -0.08
C ALA A 169 -1.99 -30.10 1.30
N ILE A 170 -3.09 -30.46 1.98
CA ILE A 170 -3.38 -30.02 3.35
C ILE A 170 -2.49 -30.79 4.32
N ASP A 171 -2.37 -32.11 4.16
CA ASP A 171 -1.50 -32.97 4.99
C ASP A 171 -0.04 -32.51 4.93
N ASP A 172 0.45 -32.19 3.73
CA ASP A 172 1.82 -31.68 3.54
C ASP A 172 2.04 -30.35 4.27
N LEU A 173 1.04 -29.43 4.23
CA LEU A 173 1.11 -28.16 4.93
C LEU A 173 1.15 -28.34 6.46
N GLU A 174 0.31 -29.24 7.00
CA GLU A 174 0.26 -29.56 8.43
C GLU A 174 1.59 -30.14 8.91
N LYS A 175 2.19 -31.05 8.14
CA LYS A 175 3.49 -31.63 8.46
C LYS A 175 4.61 -30.59 8.51
N CYS A 176 4.65 -29.66 7.55
CA CYS A 176 5.61 -28.55 7.57
C CYS A 176 5.39 -27.67 8.82
N TRP A 177 4.14 -27.34 9.13
CA TRP A 177 3.79 -26.55 10.30
C TRP A 177 4.23 -27.22 11.61
N GLU A 178 4.01 -28.53 11.77
CA GLU A 178 4.42 -29.27 12.96
C GLU A 178 5.94 -29.26 13.15
N GLN A 179 6.70 -29.46 12.08
CA GLN A 179 8.16 -29.44 12.11
C GLN A 179 8.71 -28.07 12.54
N ASP A 180 8.10 -26.99 12.06
CA ASP A 180 8.54 -25.63 12.38
C ASP A 180 8.02 -25.11 13.74
N SER A 181 7.07 -25.80 14.37
CA SER A 181 6.48 -25.38 15.65
C SER A 181 7.52 -25.15 16.76
N VAL A 182 8.64 -25.87 16.72
CA VAL A 182 9.77 -25.75 17.67
C VAL A 182 10.41 -24.35 17.67
N TRP A 183 10.31 -23.60 16.58
CA TRP A 183 10.86 -22.25 16.45
C TRP A 183 9.95 -21.17 17.03
N TYR A 184 8.70 -21.50 17.36
CA TYR A 184 7.68 -20.57 17.85
C TYR A 184 7.06 -21.03 19.20
N PRO A 185 7.86 -21.32 20.24
CA PRO A 185 7.37 -21.93 21.48
C PRO A 185 6.36 -21.07 22.26
N ARG A 186 6.35 -19.75 22.05
CA ARG A 186 5.37 -18.84 22.67
C ARG A 186 3.98 -18.91 22.03
N ALA A 187 3.89 -19.28 20.75
CA ALA A 187 2.62 -19.39 20.04
C ALA A 187 1.90 -20.72 20.34
N TYR A 188 2.67 -21.77 20.60
CA TYR A 188 2.16 -23.14 20.72
C TYR A 188 2.26 -23.73 22.14
N GLY A 189 2.79 -22.96 23.10
CA GLY A 189 3.12 -23.47 24.43
C GLY A 189 4.33 -24.39 24.39
N ALA A 190 5.00 -24.57 25.53
CA ALA A 190 5.92 -25.69 25.67
C ALA A 190 5.09 -26.97 25.61
N LYS A 191 5.21 -27.75 24.52
CA LYS A 191 4.79 -29.16 24.54
C LYS A 191 5.66 -29.92 25.53
#